data_AF-A0A8K0CNR2-F1
#
_entry.id   AF-A0A8K0CNR2-F1
#
_cell.length_a   1.000
_cell.length_b   1.000
_cell.length_c   1.000
_cell.angle_alpha   90.00
_cell.angle_beta   90.00
_cell.angle_gamma   90.00
#
_symmetry.space_group_name_H-M   'P 1'
#
loop_
_entity.id
_entity.type
_entity.pdbx_description
1 polymer ?
#
loop_
_entity_poly.entity_id
_entity_poly.type
_entity_poly.pdbx_seq_one_letter_code
_entity_poly.pdbx_strand_id
1 'polypeptide(L)'
;MIKDNNWYKKAFKIGARNQNTTNWVLKINPEIRKILITRGRVCFGQTACPVADFIRISRCYKCQRFGHISKFCKSRSQCGICSSVSHETNECGVKNNEN
;
A
#
# COMPACT_ATOMS: atom_id res chain seq x y z
N MET A 1 10.15 -22.42 24.94
CA MET A 1 11.56 -22.06 24.59
C MET A 1 11.59 -21.64 23.12
N ILE A 2 11.54 -20.33 22.82
CA ILE A 2 11.73 -19.83 21.45
C ILE A 2 13.23 -19.60 21.28
N LYS A 3 13.94 -20.62 20.83
CA LYS A 3 15.34 -20.52 20.40
C LYS A 3 15.33 -20.23 18.91
N ASP A 4 15.22 -18.95 18.56
CA ASP A 4 15.68 -18.37 17.29
C ASP A 4 15.64 -16.86 17.45
N ASN A 5 16.82 -16.23 17.46
CA ASN A 5 17.06 -14.82 17.84
C ASN A 5 16.50 -13.78 16.84
N ASN A 6 15.48 -14.11 16.06
CA ASN A 6 14.97 -13.26 14.99
C ASN A 6 13.44 -13.10 15.08
N TRP A 7 12.98 -12.37 16.11
CA TRP A 7 11.57 -12.01 16.31
C TRP A 7 11.03 -11.06 15.22
N TYR A 8 11.91 -10.52 14.37
CA TYR A 8 11.57 -9.75 13.19
C TYR A 8 12.54 -10.01 12.03
N LYS A 9 12.08 -9.78 10.80
CA LYS A 9 12.88 -9.78 9.57
C LYS A 9 12.47 -8.59 8.72
N LYS A 10 13.42 -7.75 8.34
CA LYS A 10 13.16 -6.64 7.39
C LYS A 10 12.69 -7.21 6.05
N ALA A 11 11.55 -6.74 5.55
CA ALA A 11 11.05 -7.11 4.23
C ALA A 11 11.57 -6.13 3.18
N PHE A 12 11.11 -4.88 3.22
CA PHE A 12 11.50 -3.82 2.28
C PHE A 12 11.09 -2.44 2.81
N LYS A 13 11.56 -1.39 2.15
CA LYS A 13 11.15 0.00 2.42
C LYS A 13 10.13 0.45 1.37
N ILE A 14 9.16 1.26 1.79
CA ILE A 14 8.16 1.87 0.92
C ILE A 14 8.23 3.38 1.13
N GLY A 15 8.28 4.13 0.05
CA GLY A 15 8.24 5.59 0.07
C GLY A 15 8.18 6.11 -1.35
N ALA A 16 7.64 7.32 -1.52
CA ALA A 16 7.70 7.98 -2.81
C ALA A 16 9.16 8.38 -3.15
N ARG A 17 9.49 8.41 -4.44
CA ARG A 17 10.72 9.06 -4.90
C ARG A 17 10.65 10.54 -4.49
N ASN A 18 11.72 11.08 -3.89
CA ASN A 18 11.83 12.45 -3.34
C ASN A 18 11.09 12.77 -2.03
N GLN A 19 10.73 11.79 -1.20
CA GLN A 19 10.27 12.09 0.17
C GLN A 19 11.35 11.77 1.21
N ASN A 20 11.47 12.63 2.23
CA ASN A 20 12.38 12.42 3.36
C ASN A 20 11.89 11.33 4.34
N THR A 21 10.62 10.92 4.24
CA THR A 21 10.03 9.89 5.09
C THR A 21 9.90 8.56 4.35
N THR A 22 10.37 7.48 4.97
CA THR A 22 10.23 6.12 4.43
C THR A 22 9.52 5.22 5.42
N ASN A 23 8.57 4.43 4.94
CA ASN A 23 7.89 3.39 5.71
C ASN A 23 8.71 2.10 5.65
N TRP A 24 8.84 1.43 6.79
CA TRP A 24 9.56 0.17 6.90
C TRP A 24 8.57 -0.97 7.07
N VAL A 25 8.66 -1.98 6.20
CA VAL A 25 7.85 -3.19 6.30
C VAL A 25 8.69 -4.29 6.95
N LEU A 26 8.19 -4.82 8.06
CA LEU A 26 8.84 -5.87 8.84
C LEU A 26 7.94 -7.12 8.84
N LYS A 27 8.54 -8.29 8.62
CA LYS A 27 7.93 -9.58 8.94
C LYS A 27 8.19 -9.86 10.41
N ILE A 28 7.13 -10.11 11.18
CA ILE A 28 7.21 -10.27 12.64
C ILE A 28 6.37 -11.48 13.05
N ASN A 29 6.69 -12.06 14.22
CA ASN A 29 5.88 -13.12 14.82
C ASN A 29 4.44 -12.61 15.08
N PRO A 30 3.39 -13.40 14.80
CA PRO A 30 2.00 -13.05 15.07
C PRO A 30 1.70 -12.53 16.48
N GLU A 31 2.39 -13.04 17.51
CA GLU A 31 2.20 -12.58 18.90
C GLU A 31 2.66 -11.13 19.09
N ILE A 32 3.85 -10.81 18.56
CA ILE A 32 4.41 -9.45 18.61
C ILE A 32 3.59 -8.51 17.74
N ARG A 33 3.10 -8.98 16.58
CA ARG A 33 2.19 -8.20 15.72
C ARG A 33 0.97 -7.72 16.48
N LYS A 34 0.30 -8.59 17.25
CA LYS A 34 -0.88 -8.19 18.05
C LYS A 34 -0.52 -7.05 19.00
N ILE A 35 0.56 -7.17 19.75
CA ILE A 35 1.02 -6.15 20.70
C ILE A 35 1.31 -4.81 19.99
N LEU A 36 2.02 -4.85 18.86
CA LEU A 36 2.38 -3.65 18.10
C LEU A 36 1.16 -2.94 17.49
N ILE A 37 0.22 -3.71 16.93
CA ILE A 37 -1.02 -3.16 16.35
C ILE A 37 -1.96 -2.63 17.44
N THR A 38 -2.08 -3.31 18.59
CA THR A 38 -2.87 -2.82 19.73
C THR A 38 -2.34 -1.50 20.27
N ARG A 39 -1.02 -1.32 20.32
CA ARG A 39 -0.40 -0.05 20.70
C ARG A 39 -0.54 1.03 19.61
N GLY A 40 -0.56 0.64 18.33
CA GLY A 40 -0.75 1.51 17.17
C GLY A 40 0.44 2.45 16.85
N ARG A 41 1.37 2.65 17.78
CA ARG A 41 2.57 3.48 17.60
C ARG A 41 3.76 2.86 18.31
N VAL A 42 4.95 3.05 17.75
CA VAL A 42 6.23 2.71 18.38
C VAL A 42 7.04 3.99 18.49
N CYS A 43 7.43 4.34 19.71
CA CYS A 43 8.23 5.53 19.96
C CYS A 43 9.72 5.17 19.91
N PHE A 44 10.48 5.92 19.11
CA PHE A 44 11.94 5.86 19.06
C PHE A 44 12.50 7.27 19.28
N GLY A 45 13.11 7.51 20.44
CA GLY A 45 13.51 8.86 20.86
C GLY A 45 12.30 9.79 21.03
N GLN A 46 12.31 10.96 20.39
CA GLN A 46 11.19 11.91 20.38
C GLN A 46 10.21 11.70 19.20
N THR A 47 10.38 10.61 18.43
CA THR A 47 9.54 10.34 17.26
C THR A 47 8.58 9.20 17.55
N ALA A 48 7.29 9.42 17.26
CA ALA A 48 6.27 8.37 17.30
C ALA A 48 6.02 7.83 15.88
N CYS A 49 6.39 6.58 15.63
CA CYS A 49 6.17 5.92 14.35
C CYS A 49 4.83 5.18 14.37
N PRO A 50 3.86 5.53 13.50
CA PRO A 50 2.63 4.77 13.40
C PRO A 50 2.91 3.35 12.90
N VAL A 51 2.22 2.38 13.48
CA VAL A 51 2.32 0.97 13.09
C VAL A 51 0.96 0.50 12.61
N ALA A 52 0.95 -0.09 11.42
CA ALA A 52 -0.23 -0.66 10.81
C ALA A 52 0.15 -1.92 10.04
N ASP A 53 -0.84 -2.75 9.76
CA ASP A 53 -0.66 -3.90 8.88
C ASP A 53 -0.37 -3.47 7.46
N PHE A 54 0.66 -4.06 6.89
CA PHE A 54 0.96 -3.85 5.49
C PHE A 54 0.07 -4.74 4.62
N ILE A 55 -1.00 -4.16 4.08
CA ILE A 55 -1.89 -4.81 3.12
C ILE A 55 -1.72 -4.12 1.77
N ARG A 56 -1.13 -4.83 0.80
CA ARG A 56 -1.02 -4.33 -0.58
C ARG A 56 -2.17 -4.86 -1.42
N ILE A 57 -3.24 -4.09 -1.53
CA ILE A 57 -4.35 -4.42 -2.43
C ILE A 57 -3.97 -3.93 -3.83
N SER A 58 -3.90 -4.84 -4.80
CA SER A 58 -3.69 -4.49 -6.20
C SER A 58 -4.99 -3.95 -6.81
N ARG A 59 -4.88 -2.77 -7.43
CA ARG A 59 -5.91 -2.22 -8.30
C ARG A 59 -5.62 -2.66 -9.72
N CYS A 60 -6.63 -3.15 -10.43
CA CYS A 60 -6.56 -3.43 -11.85
C CYS A 60 -6.56 -2.12 -12.62
N TYR A 61 -5.49 -1.79 -13.36
CA TYR A 61 -5.43 -0.56 -14.14
C TYR A 61 -6.33 -0.57 -15.39
N LYS A 62 -6.93 -1.72 -15.73
CA LYS A 62 -7.87 -1.84 -16.85
C LYS A 62 -9.30 -1.48 -16.42
N CYS A 63 -9.81 -2.06 -15.33
CA CYS A 63 -11.21 -1.87 -14.90
C CYS A 63 -11.35 -1.12 -13.57
N GLN A 64 -10.25 -0.65 -12.99
CA GLN A 64 -10.19 0.05 -11.70
C GLN A 64 -10.68 -0.73 -10.47
N ARG A 65 -11.07 -2.00 -10.61
CA ARG A 65 -11.49 -2.88 -9.50
C ARG A 65 -10.30 -3.49 -8.76
N PHE A 66 -10.53 -3.89 -7.51
CA PHE A 66 -9.53 -4.58 -6.69
C PHE A 66 -9.56 -6.11 -6.88
N GLY A 67 -8.49 -6.78 -6.46
CA GLY A 67 -8.41 -8.24 -6.38
C GLY A 67 -7.83 -8.95 -7.60
N HIS A 68 -7.47 -8.21 -8.65
CA HIS A 68 -6.74 -8.73 -9.80
C HIS A 68 -5.89 -7.64 -10.47
N ILE A 69 -4.96 -8.06 -11.32
CA ILE A 69 -4.13 -7.14 -12.13
C ILE A 69 -4.61 -7.15 -13.58
N SER A 70 -4.25 -6.12 -14.36
CA SER A 70 -4.70 -5.93 -15.74
C SER A 70 -4.45 -7.15 -16.64
N LYS A 71 -3.37 -7.90 -16.41
CA LYS A 71 -3.02 -9.12 -17.14
C LYS A 71 -4.13 -10.20 -17.08
N PHE A 72 -4.85 -10.27 -15.97
CA PHE A 72 -5.92 -11.26 -15.75
C PHE A 72 -7.32 -10.65 -15.88
N CYS A 73 -7.43 -9.40 -16.35
CA CYS A 73 -8.70 -8.69 -16.39
C CYS A 73 -9.53 -9.04 -17.62
N LYS A 74 -10.72 -9.61 -17.39
CA LYS A 74 -11.71 -9.93 -18.43
C LYS A 74 -12.70 -8.80 -18.73
N SER A 75 -12.69 -7.73 -17.94
CA SER A 75 -13.58 -6.57 -18.11
C SER A 75 -13.08 -5.60 -19.18
N ARG A 76 -13.97 -4.69 -19.61
CA ARG A 76 -13.64 -3.57 -20.51
C ARG A 76 -12.69 -2.58 -19.85
N SER A 77 -11.95 -1.84 -20.67
CA SER A 77 -11.11 -0.74 -20.18
C SER A 77 -11.98 0.39 -19.65
N GLN A 78 -11.58 0.97 -18.53
CA GLN A 78 -12.23 2.08 -17.86
C GLN A 78 -11.20 3.13 -17.51
N CYS A 79 -11.56 4.40 -17.72
CA CYS A 79 -10.75 5.55 -17.35
C CYS A 79 -10.35 5.49 -15.87
N GLY A 80 -9.07 5.68 -15.58
CA GLY A 80 -8.53 5.66 -14.22
C GLY A 80 -8.92 6.84 -13.34
N ILE A 81 -9.57 7.86 -13.91
CA ILE A 81 -9.98 9.08 -13.21
C ILE A 81 -11.50 9.05 -12.95
N CYS A 82 -12.31 8.98 -14.01
CA CYS A 82 -13.78 9.04 -13.90
C CYS A 82 -14.48 7.68 -14.03
N SER A 83 -13.75 6.58 -14.19
CA SER A 83 -14.30 5.22 -14.38
C SER A 83 -15.20 5.03 -15.61
N SER A 84 -15.26 6.00 -16.53
CA SER A 84 -16.00 5.88 -17.78
C SER A 84 -15.38 4.85 -18.72
N VAL A 85 -16.21 4.17 -19.51
CA VAL A 85 -15.79 3.24 -20.58
C VAL A 85 -15.56 3.97 -21.91
N SER A 86 -15.95 5.25 -22.01
CA SER A 86 -15.94 5.98 -23.28
C SER A 86 -14.57 6.42 -23.77
N HIS A 87 -13.59 6.55 -22.88
CA HIS A 87 -12.28 7.10 -23.19
C HIS A 87 -11.19 6.46 -22.33
N GLU A 88 -9.94 6.55 -22.79
CA GLU A 88 -8.78 6.18 -21.99
C GLU A 88 -8.40 7.28 -20.99
N THR A 89 -7.67 6.91 -19.94
CA THR A 89 -7.27 7.84 -18.86
C THR A 89 -6.56 9.11 -19.37
N ASN A 90 -5.84 9.02 -20.49
CA ASN A 90 -5.12 10.15 -21.09
C ASN A 90 -6.03 11.19 -21.76
N GLU A 91 -7.21 10.77 -22.19
CA GLU A 91 -8.21 11.61 -22.88
C GLU A 91 -9.30 12.09 -21.91
N CYS A 92 -9.08 11.93 -20.61
CA CYS A 92 -10.06 12.28 -19.60
C CYS A 92 -10.16 13.81 -19.43
N GLY A 93 -11.29 14.38 -19.81
CA GLY A 93 -11.57 15.81 -19.63
C GLY A 93 -11.59 16.28 -18.17
N VAL A 94 -11.73 15.37 -17.20
CA VAL A 94 -11.65 15.70 -15.76
C VAL A 94 -10.22 16.08 -15.35
N LYS A 95 -9.20 15.50 -16.01
CA LYS A 95 -7.79 15.74 -15.69
C LYS A 95 -7.37 17.21 -15.85
N ASN A 96 -8.11 17.98 -16.65
CA ASN A 96 -7.80 19.37 -16.99
C ASN A 96 -8.53 20.40 -16.11
N ASN A 97 -9.27 19.97 -15.07
CA ASN A 97 -10.13 20.84 -14.25
C ASN A 97 -9.69 20.96 -12.78
N GLU A 98 -8.42 20.73 -12.47
CA GLU A 98 -7.84 20.96 -11.14
C GLU A 98 -6.75 22.04 -11.26
N ASN A 99 -7.17 23.31 -11.13
CA ASN A 99 -6.31 24.45 -10.75
C ASN A 99 -6.05 24.41 -9.24
#